data_AF-A0A9D2H438-F1
#
_entry.id   AF-A0A9D2H438-F1
#
_cell.length_a   1.000
_cell.length_b   1.000
_cell.length_c   1.000
_cell.angle_alpha   90.00
_cell.angle_beta   90.00
_cell.angle_gamma   90.00
#
_symmetry.space_group_name_H-M   'P 1'
#
loop_
_entity.id
_entity.type
_entity.pdbx_description
1 polymer ?
#
loop_
_entity_poly.entity_id
_entity_poly.type
_entity_poly.pdbx_seq_one_letter_code
_entity_poly.pdbx_strand_id
1 'polypeptide(L)'
;MSHSYFYATQVSARPDSSDRRWGIYFTKNELTEDEARARYALEPLDRENGFFGVVRITEGEDRPRSYLRVGPHANGMELEKLNEHGTVVSSYTWGAYAHGEVQPSPLPSRVFLGTIVYYGYPDEDQFWPLRKSIGSVMMDFRQNGYVREDTIQRGPVGEPDAVTTREFEGVDVSANWFDIPEFGDWEAFFHPEGA
;
A
#
# COMPACT_ATOMS: atom_id res chain seq x y z
N MET A 1 22.15 -5.08 -5.13
CA MET A 1 21.96 -4.84 -3.68
C MET A 1 21.10 -5.97 -3.16
N SER A 2 21.51 -6.65 -2.09
CA SER A 2 20.66 -7.68 -1.48
C SER A 2 19.53 -7.00 -0.70
N HIS A 3 18.34 -7.58 -0.73
CA HIS A 3 17.23 -7.19 0.13
C HIS A 3 16.69 -8.42 0.84
N SER A 4 16.11 -8.22 2.01
CA SER A 4 15.38 -9.26 2.72
C SER A 4 13.97 -8.78 3.04
N TYR A 5 13.06 -9.75 3.09
CA TYR A 5 11.67 -9.52 3.48
C TYR A 5 11.45 -9.96 4.92
N PHE A 6 10.78 -9.10 5.68
CA PHE A 6 10.23 -9.44 6.99
C PHE A 6 8.71 -9.52 6.87
N TYR A 7 8.12 -10.53 7.51
CA TYR A 7 6.68 -10.77 7.48
C TYR A 7 6.05 -10.48 8.83
N ALA A 8 4.83 -9.95 8.83
CA ALA A 8 4.08 -9.69 10.05
C ALA A 8 2.57 -9.87 9.82
N THR A 9 1.80 -10.15 10.88
CA THR A 9 0.34 -10.26 10.74
C THR A 9 -0.32 -8.93 10.38
N GLN A 10 0.31 -7.81 10.74
CA GLN A 10 -0.15 -6.47 10.43
C GLN A 10 1.04 -5.53 10.30
N VAL A 11 0.93 -4.55 9.42
CA VAL A 11 1.90 -3.46 9.26
C VAL A 11 1.18 -2.12 9.21
N SER A 12 1.74 -1.12 9.89
CA SER A 12 1.26 0.26 9.87
C SER A 12 2.33 1.22 10.40
N ALA A 13 2.49 2.38 9.79
CA ALA A 13 3.36 3.46 10.25
C ALA A 13 2.80 4.15 11.52
N ARG A 14 3.64 4.26 12.55
CA ARG A 14 3.35 4.86 13.85
C ARG A 14 4.58 5.60 14.37
N PRO A 15 4.45 6.43 15.42
CA PRO A 15 5.63 6.94 16.12
C PRO A 15 6.46 5.77 16.68
N ASP A 16 7.78 5.94 16.64
CA ASP A 16 8.73 5.08 17.34
C ASP A 16 8.35 4.92 18.82
N SER A 17 8.44 3.68 19.32
CA SER A 17 8.20 3.35 20.72
C SER A 17 9.03 2.14 21.13
N SER A 18 9.25 1.93 22.43
CA SER A 18 10.08 0.84 22.94
C SER A 18 9.54 -0.56 22.62
N ASP A 19 8.26 -0.66 22.28
CA ASP A 19 7.59 -1.89 21.86
C ASP A 19 7.44 -2.01 20.35
N ARG A 20 8.15 -1.19 19.54
CA ARG A 20 8.07 -1.16 18.07
C ARG A 20 9.46 -1.03 17.45
N ARG A 21 9.68 -1.75 16.34
CA ARG A 21 10.91 -1.63 15.55
C ARG A 21 10.65 -0.66 14.39
N TRP A 22 11.46 0.40 14.28
CA TRP A 22 11.40 1.39 13.19
C TRP A 22 10.08 2.16 13.04
N GLY A 23 9.33 2.36 14.12
CA GLY A 23 8.06 3.08 14.08
C GLY A 23 6.94 2.30 13.40
N ILE A 24 7.19 1.09 12.93
CA ILE A 24 6.18 0.26 12.31
C ILE A 24 5.77 -0.83 13.31
N TYR A 25 4.47 -1.09 13.38
CA TYR A 25 3.93 -2.10 14.29
C TYR A 25 4.33 -3.51 13.83
N PHE A 26 5.45 -4.03 14.32
CA PHE A 26 5.95 -5.39 13.99
C PHE A 26 5.94 -6.37 15.17
N THR A 27 6.29 -5.88 16.34
CA THR A 27 7.05 -6.64 17.34
C THR A 27 6.23 -7.58 18.24
N LYS A 28 4.90 -7.61 18.07
CA LYS A 28 4.06 -8.63 18.74
C LYS A 28 3.51 -9.68 17.78
N ASN A 29 3.90 -9.62 16.51
CA ASN A 29 3.15 -10.23 15.41
C ASN A 29 4.04 -10.61 14.21
N GLU A 30 5.35 -10.78 14.40
CA GLU A 30 6.24 -11.28 13.34
C GLU A 30 5.82 -12.68 12.91
N LEU A 31 5.86 -12.92 11.60
CA LEU A 31 5.56 -14.20 10.99
C LEU A 31 6.84 -14.83 10.47
N THR A 32 6.95 -16.13 10.65
CA THR A 32 7.87 -16.94 9.85
C THR A 32 7.46 -16.93 8.38
N GLU A 33 8.38 -17.25 7.48
CA GLU A 33 8.07 -17.39 6.05
C GLU A 33 6.97 -18.42 5.80
N ASP A 34 6.98 -19.55 6.52
CA ASP A 34 5.98 -20.60 6.41
C ASP A 34 4.58 -20.13 6.82
N GLU A 35 4.47 -19.33 7.90
CA GLU A 35 3.20 -18.77 8.34
C GLU A 35 2.68 -17.71 7.37
N ALA A 36 3.57 -16.87 6.82
CA ALA A 36 3.20 -15.90 5.80
C ALA A 36 2.75 -16.59 4.50
N ARG A 37 3.43 -17.67 4.09
CA ARG A 37 3.08 -18.49 2.93
C ARG A 37 1.73 -19.18 3.13
N ALA A 38 1.47 -19.69 4.34
CA ALA A 38 0.17 -20.26 4.69
C ALA A 38 -0.96 -19.24 4.59
N ARG A 39 -0.74 -17.98 5.02
CA ARG A 39 -1.72 -16.90 4.85
C ARG A 39 -1.95 -16.53 3.39
N TYR A 40 -0.88 -16.47 2.60
CA TYR A 40 -0.98 -16.20 1.17
C TYR A 40 -1.81 -17.27 0.44
N ALA A 41 -1.74 -18.53 0.87
CA ALA A 41 -2.49 -19.65 0.30
C ALA A 41 -3.94 -19.80 0.81
N LEU A 42 -4.43 -18.89 1.66
CA LEU A 42 -5.82 -18.90 2.11
C LEU A 42 -6.79 -18.56 0.98
N GLU A 43 -8.05 -18.95 1.17
CA GLU A 43 -9.13 -18.53 0.28
C GLU A 43 -9.22 -16.99 0.24
N PRO A 44 -9.30 -16.35 -0.94
CA PRO A 44 -9.16 -14.89 -1.02
C PRO A 44 -10.26 -14.07 -0.34
N LEU A 45 -11.35 -14.71 0.10
CA LEU A 45 -12.46 -14.06 0.81
C LEU A 45 -12.22 -13.94 2.33
N ASP A 46 -11.19 -14.56 2.89
CA ASP A 46 -10.87 -14.43 4.33
C ASP A 46 -10.22 -13.07 4.63
N ARG A 47 -11.04 -12.02 4.67
CA ARG A 47 -10.58 -10.62 4.86
C ARG A 47 -10.16 -10.31 6.30
N GLU A 48 -10.72 -11.00 7.28
CA GLU A 48 -10.40 -10.75 8.70
C GLU A 48 -9.06 -11.35 9.11
N ASN A 49 -8.64 -12.47 8.49
CA ASN A 49 -7.40 -13.16 8.87
C ASN A 49 -6.37 -13.30 7.74
N GLY A 50 -6.77 -13.05 6.49
CA GLY A 50 -5.95 -13.34 5.31
C GLY A 50 -4.92 -12.28 4.95
N PHE A 51 -5.05 -11.05 5.46
CA PHE A 51 -4.02 -10.04 5.22
C PHE A 51 -2.78 -10.28 6.10
N PHE A 52 -1.61 -10.07 5.50
CA PHE A 52 -0.33 -10.00 6.18
C PHE A 52 0.49 -8.85 5.61
N GLY A 53 1.53 -8.45 6.32
CA GLY A 53 2.46 -7.43 5.89
C GLY A 53 3.78 -8.00 5.41
N VAL A 54 4.35 -7.37 4.40
CA VAL A 54 5.69 -7.63 3.88
C VAL A 54 6.49 -6.34 3.98
N VAL A 55 7.69 -6.43 4.54
CA VAL A 55 8.57 -5.27 4.74
C VAL A 55 9.84 -5.52 3.97
N ARG A 56 10.23 -4.55 3.17
CA ARG A 56 11.50 -4.59 2.45
C ARG A 56 12.56 -3.87 3.26
N ILE A 57 13.67 -4.57 3.54
CA ILE A 57 14.86 -3.98 4.13
C ILE A 57 15.99 -4.09 3.12
N THR A 58 16.49 -2.94 2.68
CA THR A 58 17.66 -2.88 1.81
C THR A 58 18.91 -3.03 2.67
N GLU A 59 19.89 -3.81 2.21
CA GLU A 59 21.18 -3.91 2.86
C GLU A 59 21.83 -2.53 3.05
N GLY A 60 22.22 -2.23 4.28
CA GLY A 60 22.81 -0.93 4.66
C GLY A 60 21.80 0.13 5.10
N GLU A 61 20.49 -0.15 5.07
CA GLU A 61 19.48 0.75 5.64
C GLU A 61 19.17 0.39 7.11
N ASP A 62 19.17 1.40 7.96
CA ASP A 62 18.83 1.24 9.39
C ASP A 62 17.31 1.13 9.63
N ARG A 63 16.48 1.43 8.63
CA ARG A 63 15.01 1.41 8.68
C ARG A 63 14.41 1.10 7.31
N PRO A 64 13.24 0.43 7.24
CA PRO A 64 12.55 0.23 5.97
C PRO A 64 12.02 1.55 5.39
N ARG A 65 11.98 1.62 4.06
CA ARG A 65 11.43 2.76 3.30
C ARG A 65 10.01 2.52 2.78
N SER A 66 9.51 1.31 2.95
CA SER A 66 8.16 0.93 2.53
C SER A 66 7.74 -0.40 3.15
N TYR A 67 6.44 -0.67 3.10
CA TYR A 67 5.88 -1.99 3.36
C TYR A 67 4.66 -2.22 2.47
N LEU A 68 4.37 -3.50 2.23
CA LEU A 68 3.18 -3.97 1.56
C LEU A 68 2.23 -4.59 2.58
N ARG A 69 0.94 -4.41 2.38
CA ARG A 69 -0.14 -5.22 2.94
C ARG A 69 -0.66 -6.11 1.81
N VAL A 70 -0.71 -7.41 2.03
CA VAL A 70 -0.99 -8.42 1.01
C VAL A 70 -2.14 -9.28 1.48
N GLY A 71 -3.22 -9.35 0.69
CA GLY A 71 -4.30 -10.31 0.87
C GLY A 71 -3.96 -11.69 0.31
N PRO A 72 -4.77 -12.73 0.58
CA PRO A 72 -4.50 -14.06 0.05
C PRO A 72 -4.49 -14.07 -1.48
N HIS A 73 -3.53 -14.80 -2.06
CA HIS A 73 -3.25 -14.81 -3.50
C HIS A 73 -3.06 -13.41 -4.10
N ALA A 74 -2.62 -12.43 -3.29
CA ALA A 74 -2.47 -11.04 -3.68
C ALA A 74 -3.72 -10.43 -4.33
N ASN A 75 -4.92 -10.90 -3.96
CA ASN A 75 -6.20 -10.41 -4.50
C ASN A 75 -6.53 -8.95 -4.14
N GLY A 76 -5.78 -8.37 -3.21
CA GLY A 76 -5.74 -6.97 -2.88
C GLY A 76 -4.40 -6.67 -2.22
N MET A 77 -3.78 -5.56 -2.60
CA MET A 77 -2.50 -5.14 -2.04
C MET A 77 -2.48 -3.64 -1.82
N GLU A 78 -1.73 -3.21 -0.82
CA GLU A 78 -1.47 -1.81 -0.53
C GLU A 78 0.01 -1.62 -0.22
N LEU A 79 0.70 -0.79 -1.00
CA LEU A 79 2.05 -0.32 -0.70
C LEU A 79 1.95 1.02 0.01
N GLU A 80 2.64 1.19 1.12
CA GLU A 80 2.91 2.51 1.67
C GLU A 80 4.41 2.80 1.62
N LYS A 81 4.78 3.96 1.04
CA LYS A 81 6.14 4.48 1.02
C LYS A 81 6.35 5.45 2.18
N LEU A 82 7.53 5.37 2.79
CA LEU A 82 7.89 6.10 4.01
C LEU A 82 9.04 7.07 3.74
N ASN A 83 8.97 8.27 4.33
CA ASN A 83 10.13 9.16 4.39
C ASN A 83 11.17 8.67 5.42
N GLU A 84 12.24 9.43 5.63
CA GLU A 84 13.29 9.06 6.59
C GLU A 84 12.83 9.03 8.05
N HIS A 85 11.70 9.65 8.38
CA HIS A 85 11.13 9.64 9.72
C HIS A 85 10.05 8.58 9.91
N GLY A 86 9.76 7.76 8.90
CA GLY A 86 8.70 6.75 8.96
C GLY A 86 7.29 7.30 8.70
N THR A 87 7.17 8.53 8.20
CA THR A 87 5.91 9.13 7.77
C THR A 87 5.50 8.56 6.41
N VAL A 88 4.23 8.17 6.27
CA VAL A 88 3.67 7.72 4.98
C VAL A 88 3.55 8.91 4.03
N VAL A 89 4.28 8.87 2.92
CA VAL A 89 4.29 9.92 1.89
C VAL A 89 3.49 9.55 0.64
N SER A 90 3.34 8.25 0.38
CA SER A 90 2.42 7.79 -0.66
C SER A 90 1.87 6.40 -0.37
N SER A 91 0.69 6.12 -0.93
CA SER A 91 0.04 4.80 -0.93
C SER A 91 -0.34 4.40 -2.36
N TYR A 92 -0.19 3.12 -2.68
CA TYR A 92 -0.57 2.51 -3.96
C TYR A 92 -1.46 1.32 -3.63
N THR A 93 -2.65 1.26 -4.23
CA THR A 93 -3.64 0.22 -3.94
C THR A 93 -3.98 -0.56 -5.19
N TRP A 94 -3.75 -1.87 -5.13
CA TRP A 94 -4.15 -2.83 -6.13
C TRP A 94 -5.38 -3.60 -5.67
N GLY A 95 -6.29 -3.84 -6.60
CA GLY A 95 -7.40 -4.75 -6.41
C GLY A 95 -7.48 -5.72 -7.56
N ALA A 96 -7.73 -7.00 -7.24
CA ALA A 96 -8.32 -7.93 -8.19
C ALA A 96 -9.84 -7.66 -8.35
N TYR A 97 -10.49 -7.09 -7.32
CA TYR A 97 -11.94 -6.89 -7.22
C TYR A 97 -12.31 -5.56 -6.56
N ALA A 98 -13.42 -4.95 -6.99
CA ALA A 98 -14.01 -3.86 -6.21
C ALA A 98 -14.73 -4.41 -4.97
N HIS A 99 -14.85 -3.58 -3.92
CA HIS A 99 -15.57 -3.95 -2.70
C HIS A 99 -17.00 -4.45 -3.02
N GLY A 100 -17.28 -5.72 -2.71
CA GLY A 100 -18.62 -6.31 -2.83
C GLY A 100 -18.89 -7.09 -4.11
N GLU A 101 -17.90 -7.23 -5.00
CA GLU A 101 -18.04 -8.01 -6.24
C GLU A 101 -17.83 -9.52 -6.01
N VAL A 102 -18.52 -10.33 -6.82
CA VAL A 102 -18.38 -11.78 -6.84
C VAL A 102 -17.05 -12.14 -7.50
N GLN A 103 -16.31 -13.05 -6.86
CA GLN A 103 -15.05 -13.55 -7.40
C GLN A 103 -15.31 -14.27 -8.75
N PRO A 104 -14.68 -13.85 -9.86
CA PRO A 104 -14.71 -14.57 -11.12
C PRO A 104 -13.98 -15.91 -10.94
N SER A 105 -14.51 -16.92 -11.61
CA SER A 105 -13.89 -18.23 -11.75
C SER A 105 -13.59 -18.42 -13.25
N PRO A 106 -12.32 -18.63 -13.65
CA PRO A 106 -11.13 -18.76 -12.80
C PRO A 106 -10.68 -17.44 -12.16
N LEU A 107 -9.84 -17.54 -11.12
CA LEU A 107 -9.17 -16.38 -10.51
C LEU A 107 -8.37 -15.62 -11.59
N PRO A 108 -8.35 -14.29 -11.55
CA PRO A 108 -7.57 -13.48 -12.46
C PRO A 108 -6.08 -13.77 -12.22
N SER A 109 -5.28 -13.69 -13.29
CA SER A 109 -3.81 -13.80 -13.21
C SER A 109 -3.13 -12.45 -12.94
N ARG A 110 -3.91 -11.37 -12.88
CA ARG A 110 -3.44 -9.99 -12.78
C ARG A 110 -4.26 -9.17 -11.80
N VAL A 111 -3.64 -8.15 -11.23
CA VAL A 111 -4.28 -7.11 -10.42
C VAL A 111 -4.10 -5.75 -11.05
N PHE A 112 -5.06 -4.85 -10.79
CA PHE A 112 -5.05 -3.51 -11.32
C PHE A 112 -4.68 -2.50 -10.23
N LEU A 113 -3.68 -1.65 -10.49
CA LEU A 113 -3.37 -0.47 -9.67
C LEU A 113 -4.46 0.57 -9.86
N GLY A 114 -5.41 0.57 -8.93
CA GLY A 114 -6.62 1.39 -9.00
C GLY A 114 -6.47 2.75 -8.35
N THR A 115 -5.63 2.88 -7.32
CA THR A 115 -5.52 4.14 -6.58
C THR A 115 -4.06 4.42 -6.24
N ILE A 116 -3.66 5.68 -6.42
CA ILE A 116 -2.39 6.24 -5.93
C ILE A 116 -2.71 7.47 -5.10
N VAL A 117 -2.14 7.59 -3.90
CA VAL A 117 -2.28 8.78 -3.06
C VAL A 117 -0.91 9.30 -2.69
N TYR A 118 -0.69 10.61 -2.85
CA TYR A 118 0.47 11.33 -2.33
C TYR A 118 0.00 12.24 -1.19
N TYR A 119 0.71 12.21 -0.07
CA TYR A 119 0.35 12.97 1.13
C TYR A 119 1.31 14.14 1.37
N GLY A 120 0.75 15.32 1.64
CA GLY A 120 1.49 16.49 2.08
C GLY A 120 1.40 16.69 3.59
N TYR A 121 2.49 17.18 4.18
CA TYR A 121 2.63 17.51 5.61
C TYR A 121 3.17 18.93 5.78
N PRO A 122 3.02 19.57 6.96
CA PRO A 122 3.50 20.93 7.20
C PRO A 122 5.02 21.11 7.00
N ASP A 123 5.77 20.06 7.33
CA ASP A 123 7.23 19.95 7.20
C ASP A 123 7.59 18.46 6.99
N GLU A 124 8.84 18.21 6.59
CA GLU A 124 9.35 16.86 6.31
C GLU A 124 10.32 16.35 7.38
N ASP A 125 10.71 17.18 8.36
CA ASP A 125 11.83 16.95 9.29
C ASP A 125 11.47 16.08 10.52
N GLN A 126 10.26 15.54 10.57
CA GLN A 126 9.82 14.67 11.68
C GLN A 126 8.75 13.65 11.27
N PHE A 127 8.42 12.77 12.21
CA PHE A 127 7.32 11.84 12.05
C PHE A 127 5.98 12.56 12.13
N TRP A 128 5.12 12.34 11.13
CA TRP A 128 3.73 12.76 11.13
C TRP A 128 2.81 11.55 10.95
N PRO A 129 1.80 11.36 11.82
CA PRO A 129 0.78 10.35 11.55
C PRO A 129 -0.11 10.80 10.38
N LEU A 130 -0.59 9.87 9.55
CA LEU A 130 -1.41 10.15 8.36
C LEU A 130 -2.59 11.12 8.60
N ARG A 131 -3.23 11.02 9.78
CA ARG A 131 -4.31 11.93 10.21
C ARG A 131 -3.87 13.39 10.40
N LYS A 132 -2.58 13.70 10.32
CA LYS A 132 -2.00 15.05 10.40
C LYS A 132 -1.51 15.57 9.04
N SER A 133 -1.71 14.81 7.97
CA SER A 133 -1.54 15.32 6.62
C SER A 133 -2.39 16.58 6.42
N ILE A 134 -1.82 17.59 5.75
CA ILE A 134 -2.48 18.86 5.45
C ILE A 134 -3.13 18.89 4.07
N GLY A 135 -2.95 17.82 3.30
CA GLY A 135 -3.51 17.68 1.98
C GLY A 135 -2.97 16.45 1.27
N SER A 136 -3.59 16.09 0.15
CA SER A 136 -3.20 14.95 -0.65
C SER A 136 -3.55 15.14 -2.11
N VAL A 137 -2.83 14.44 -2.99
CA VAL A 137 -3.25 14.23 -4.37
C VAL A 137 -3.60 12.76 -4.51
N MET A 138 -4.86 12.47 -4.80
CA MET A 138 -5.37 11.11 -5.02
C MET A 138 -5.69 10.93 -6.50
N MET A 139 -5.17 9.88 -7.11
CA MET A 139 -5.50 9.46 -8.46
C MET A 139 -6.23 8.12 -8.39
N ASP A 140 -7.47 8.09 -8.87
CA ASP A 140 -8.27 6.89 -9.07
C ASP A 140 -8.33 6.53 -10.55
N PHE A 141 -7.89 5.34 -10.86
CA PHE A 141 -7.87 4.76 -12.19
C PHE A 141 -9.00 3.74 -12.33
N ARG A 142 -9.57 3.66 -13.52
CA ARG A 142 -10.45 2.56 -13.93
C ARG A 142 -9.85 1.85 -15.12
N GLN A 143 -10.16 0.57 -15.24
CA GLN A 143 -9.65 -0.31 -16.32
C GLN A 143 -10.07 0.16 -17.72
N ASN A 144 -11.11 0.98 -17.82
CA ASN A 144 -11.58 1.55 -19.10
C ASN A 144 -10.84 2.84 -19.51
N GLY A 145 -9.76 3.20 -18.83
CA GLY A 145 -8.97 4.41 -19.12
C GLY A 145 -9.57 5.71 -18.57
N TYR A 146 -10.58 5.62 -17.70
CA TYR A 146 -11.03 6.76 -16.91
C TYR A 146 -10.08 7.00 -15.74
N VAL A 147 -9.72 8.27 -15.52
CA VAL A 147 -8.91 8.70 -14.37
C VAL A 147 -9.56 9.89 -13.71
N ARG A 148 -9.64 9.85 -12.37
CA ARG A 148 -10.01 11.00 -11.54
C ARG A 148 -8.82 11.37 -10.68
N GLU A 149 -8.46 12.64 -10.68
CA GLU A 149 -7.48 13.20 -9.77
C GLU A 149 -8.15 14.21 -8.84
N ASP A 150 -8.07 13.96 -7.54
CA ASP A 150 -8.51 14.87 -6.50
C ASP A 150 -7.30 15.48 -5.79
N THR A 151 -7.15 16.80 -5.84
CA THR A 151 -6.26 17.54 -4.96
C THR A 151 -7.06 18.04 -3.76
N ILE A 152 -6.72 17.53 -2.59
CA ILE A 152 -7.40 17.78 -1.32
C ILE A 152 -6.49 18.66 -0.47
N GLN A 153 -7.01 19.78 0.01
CA GLN A 153 -6.38 20.61 1.02
C GLN A 153 -7.22 20.56 2.28
N ARG A 154 -6.61 20.17 3.40
CA ARG A 154 -7.35 20.01 4.64
C ARG A 154 -7.78 21.34 5.24
N GLY A 155 -9.04 21.41 5.60
CA GLY A 155 -9.61 22.54 6.31
C GLY A 155 -9.21 22.57 7.78
N PRO A 156 -9.42 23.70 8.48
CA PRO A 156 -9.43 23.74 9.93
C PRO A 156 -10.40 22.73 10.54
N VAL A 157 -10.18 22.38 11.82
CA VAL A 157 -11.06 21.44 12.53
C VAL A 157 -12.50 21.95 12.53
N GLY A 158 -13.42 21.16 11.98
CA GLY A 158 -14.84 21.49 11.87
C GLY A 158 -15.23 22.17 10.56
N GLU A 159 -14.27 22.43 9.68
CA GLU A 159 -14.51 22.93 8.33
C GLU A 159 -14.32 21.81 7.29
N PRO A 160 -15.05 21.85 6.16
CA PRO A 160 -14.84 20.89 5.09
C PRO A 160 -13.49 21.09 4.41
N ASP A 161 -12.91 20.00 3.91
CA ASP A 161 -11.71 20.05 3.09
C ASP A 161 -12.02 20.73 1.75
N ALA A 162 -11.06 21.51 1.23
CA ALA A 162 -11.15 22.04 -0.12
C ALA A 162 -10.68 20.97 -1.12
N VAL A 163 -11.52 20.65 -2.10
CA VAL A 163 -11.24 19.60 -3.10
C VAL A 163 -11.30 20.20 -4.49
N THR A 164 -10.24 20.00 -5.27
CA THR A 164 -10.22 20.27 -6.71
C THR A 164 -10.14 18.95 -7.45
N THR A 165 -11.12 18.70 -8.33
CA THR A 165 -11.21 17.46 -9.10
C THR A 165 -10.89 17.70 -10.57
N ARG A 166 -10.07 16.83 -11.15
CA ARG A 166 -9.80 16.74 -12.59
C ARG A 166 -10.16 15.33 -13.06
N GLU A 167 -10.84 15.24 -14.19
CA GLU A 167 -11.26 13.96 -14.76
C GLU A 167 -10.70 13.83 -16.18
N PHE A 168 -10.28 12.63 -16.54
CA PHE A 168 -9.67 12.30 -17.81
C PHE A 168 -10.30 11.01 -18.36
N GLU A 169 -10.45 10.94 -19.67
CA GLU A 169 -10.93 9.76 -20.38
C GLU A 169 -9.92 9.31 -21.43
N GLY A 170 -9.93 8.02 -21.75
CA GLY A 170 -9.06 7.45 -22.78
C GLY A 170 -7.57 7.45 -22.40
N VAL A 171 -7.27 7.50 -21.10
CA VAL A 171 -5.89 7.37 -20.60
C VAL A 171 -5.41 5.94 -20.83
N ASP A 172 -4.19 5.79 -21.34
CA ASP A 172 -3.54 4.49 -21.40
C ASP A 172 -3.17 4.03 -19.98
N VAL A 173 -3.87 2.98 -19.52
CA VAL A 173 -3.68 2.36 -18.19
C VAL A 173 -3.04 0.97 -18.31
N SER A 174 -2.38 0.66 -19.43
CA SER A 174 -1.72 -0.64 -19.63
C SER A 174 -0.64 -0.92 -18.58
N ALA A 175 0.08 0.12 -18.13
CA ALA A 175 1.08 0.02 -17.06
C ALA A 175 0.49 -0.22 -15.66
N ASN A 176 -0.83 -0.08 -15.46
CA ASN A 176 -1.47 -0.32 -14.17
C ASN A 176 -1.78 -1.81 -13.93
N TRP A 177 -1.49 -2.70 -14.88
CA TRP A 177 -1.73 -4.13 -14.75
C TRP A 177 -0.47 -4.87 -14.32
N PHE A 178 -0.55 -5.53 -13.17
CA PHE A 178 0.54 -6.30 -12.60
C PHE A 178 0.15 -7.78 -12.59
N ASP A 179 1.09 -8.66 -12.92
CA ASP A 179 0.89 -10.09 -12.71
C ASP A 179 0.78 -10.37 -11.19
N ILE A 180 -0.10 -11.29 -10.82
CA ILE A 180 -0.18 -11.75 -9.43
C ILE A 180 1.16 -12.42 -9.07
N PRO A 181 1.89 -11.95 -8.05
CA PRO A 181 3.21 -12.47 -7.74
C PRO A 181 3.10 -13.85 -7.11
N GLU A 182 4.06 -14.74 -7.37
CA GLU A 182 4.27 -15.88 -6.50
C GLU A 182 4.72 -15.41 -5.11
N PHE A 183 4.53 -16.24 -4.09
CA PHE A 183 4.97 -15.88 -2.75
C PHE A 183 6.49 -15.66 -2.73
N GLY A 184 6.91 -14.45 -2.37
CA GLY A 184 8.32 -14.02 -2.35
C GLY A 184 8.68 -13.01 -3.45
N ASP A 185 7.89 -12.95 -4.53
CA ASP A 185 8.19 -12.13 -5.72
C ASP A 185 7.59 -10.72 -5.61
N TRP A 186 7.91 -10.01 -4.52
CA TRP A 186 7.27 -8.75 -4.17
C TRP A 186 7.84 -7.52 -4.89
N GLU A 187 8.99 -7.63 -5.55
CA GLU A 187 9.80 -6.48 -5.97
C GLU A 187 9.06 -5.51 -6.91
N ALA A 188 8.25 -6.02 -7.85
CA ALA A 188 7.45 -5.20 -8.75
C ALA A 188 6.46 -4.29 -7.99
N PHE A 189 5.93 -4.76 -6.86
CA PHE A 189 4.99 -4.01 -6.02
C PHE A 189 5.68 -3.01 -5.10
N PHE A 190 6.97 -3.19 -4.80
CA PHE A 190 7.77 -2.19 -4.10
C PHE A 190 8.25 -1.06 -5.02
N HIS A 191 8.27 -1.29 -6.34
CA HIS A 191 8.75 -0.34 -7.35
C HIS A 191 7.72 -0.11 -8.48
N PRO A 192 6.48 0.32 -8.16
CA PRO A 192 5.40 0.41 -9.14
C PRO A 192 5.59 1.47 -10.23
N GLU A 193 6.52 2.40 -10.04
CA GLU A 193 6.82 3.49 -10.99
C GLU A 193 7.79 3.06 -12.11
N GLY A 194 8.44 1.91 -11.97
CA GLY A 194 9.44 1.41 -12.91
C GLY A 194 9.13 0.03 -13.49
N ALA A 195 7.92 -0.48 -13.26
CA ALA A 195 7.42 -1.75 -13.79
C ALA A 195 7.02 -1.63 -15.27
#